data_AF-A0A2V7YW29-F1
#
_entry.id   AF-A0A2V7YW29-F1
#
_cell.length_a   1.000
_cell.length_b   1.000
_cell.length_c   1.000
_cell.angle_alpha   90.00
_cell.angle_beta   90.00
_cell.angle_gamma   90.00
#
_symmetry.space_group_name_H-M   'P 1'
#
loop_
_entity.id
_entity.type
_entity.pdbx_description
1 polymer ?
#
loop_
_entity_poly.entity_id
_entity_poly.type
_entity_poly.pdbx_seq_one_letter_code
_entity_poly.pdbx_strand_id
1 'polypeptide(L)'
;MSRATRKFSSGSTSTTSPSCAPSASIRLAKCARRGASNPSPLPVTNNERVNLYDLAPAQLQATLSEIVSPPFRVKQIAEWMHSRGVDSFDAMSNLPKELRAHLAERYTLEFPQVVERTPPASDGSQKYLFVLGDGNRIESVYMPMRDRTSVCLSSQAGCAVGCTFCVTGFFGAGRNLTPSEMLGQFFTVQREHQVPFEMMNAVFMGMGEPLLNFDHLVTTLDILYMNIAAKRITVSTSGIIPGVDALAKLERRPNLAVSINAPDRKRREEIMPITKKYPLDELIAALRRYPTEKGREITIEYVLLAGYNDSKADAVALARLIRGLSAKVNAIPFNEDPNLPRWMQRPDDEAIDAFADALVRNGAHVTVRRSKGREIAAACGQLRGKTERKRPQRRVNGAVRVEPAEIERDLMYGERR
;
A
#
# COMPACT_ATOMS: atom_id res chain seq x y z
N MET A 1 -55.62 -32.82 14.66
CA MET A 1 -57.04 -32.36 14.66
C MET A 1 -57.14 -31.08 15.47
N SER A 2 -57.82 -30.05 14.91
CA SER A 2 -58.29 -28.74 15.46
C SER A 2 -57.34 -27.86 16.29
N ARG A 3 -56.94 -26.66 15.85
CA ARG A 3 -57.65 -25.37 15.58
C ARG A 3 -58.06 -24.56 16.82
N ALA A 4 -57.54 -23.33 16.94
CA ALA A 4 -58.25 -22.03 17.11
C ALA A 4 -57.25 -20.95 17.62
N THR A 5 -56.70 -20.05 16.80
CA THR A 5 -57.19 -18.73 16.33
C THR A 5 -58.18 -17.97 17.24
N ARG A 6 -57.82 -16.73 17.63
CA ARG A 6 -58.72 -15.57 17.72
C ARG A 6 -57.99 -14.25 17.37
N LYS A 7 -58.58 -13.52 16.40
CA LYS A 7 -58.39 -12.11 16.03
C LYS A 7 -59.41 -11.25 16.80
N PHE A 8 -59.15 -9.95 16.98
CA PHE A 8 -60.06 -8.76 16.98
C PHE A 8 -59.11 -7.53 17.16
N SER A 9 -58.91 -6.54 16.27
CA SER A 9 -59.76 -5.46 15.69
C SER A 9 -60.63 -4.73 16.73
N SER A 10 -60.84 -3.41 16.79
CA SER A 10 -60.41 -2.19 16.06
C SER A 10 -61.17 -0.99 16.68
N GLY A 11 -60.63 0.23 16.60
CA GLY A 11 -61.33 1.53 16.78
C GLY A 11 -61.30 2.10 18.21
N SER A 12 -61.17 3.39 18.56
CA SER A 12 -60.96 4.72 17.94
C SER A 12 -61.88 5.70 18.69
N THR A 13 -61.33 6.80 19.27
CA THR A 13 -61.89 8.18 19.44
C THR A 13 -60.99 8.93 20.46
N SER A 14 -60.22 9.94 20.04
CA SER A 14 -60.45 11.41 20.23
C SER A 14 -60.71 11.83 21.69
N THR A 15 -60.14 12.85 22.32
CA THR A 15 -59.42 14.10 21.94
C THR A 15 -59.05 14.79 23.27
N THR A 16 -57.90 15.49 23.37
CA THR A 16 -57.75 16.90 23.81
C THR A 16 -56.31 17.22 24.24
N SER A 17 -55.77 18.28 23.64
CA SER A 17 -54.54 19.03 23.92
C SER A 17 -54.56 19.72 25.30
N PRO A 18 -53.41 20.14 25.87
CA PRO A 18 -52.77 21.45 25.55
C PRO A 18 -51.22 21.38 25.62
N SER A 19 -50.33 22.36 25.35
CA SER A 19 -50.27 23.68 24.72
C SER A 19 -48.78 24.01 24.47
N CYS A 20 -48.49 24.76 23.39
CA CYS A 20 -47.23 25.50 23.08
C CYS A 20 -46.77 26.43 24.24
N ALA A 21 -45.53 26.91 24.46
CA ALA A 21 -44.27 27.16 23.70
C ALA A 21 -43.13 27.46 24.76
N PRO A 22 -41.89 27.94 24.45
CA PRO A 22 -41.24 28.24 23.17
C PRO A 22 -39.84 27.65 22.96
N SER A 23 -39.50 27.54 21.67
CA SER A 23 -38.22 27.17 21.11
C SER A 23 -37.15 28.25 21.29
N ALA A 24 -36.00 27.88 21.86
CA ALA A 24 -34.77 28.64 21.73
C ALA A 24 -34.15 28.39 20.34
N SER A 25 -34.28 29.38 19.47
CA SER A 25 -33.69 29.45 18.14
C SER A 25 -32.18 29.66 18.22
N ILE A 26 -31.39 28.62 18.01
CA ILE A 26 -29.98 28.75 17.60
C ILE A 26 -29.97 28.85 16.08
N ARG A 27 -29.62 30.02 15.57
CA ARG A 27 -29.38 30.30 14.15
C ARG A 27 -28.23 29.43 13.65
N LEU A 28 -28.54 28.29 13.04
CA LEU A 28 -27.64 27.60 12.13
C LEU A 28 -27.55 28.45 10.86
N ALA A 29 -26.42 29.15 10.72
CA ALA A 29 -26.05 29.80 9.47
C ALA A 29 -26.10 28.77 8.34
N LYS A 30 -26.91 29.06 7.32
CA LYS A 30 -26.91 28.36 6.02
C LYS A 30 -25.54 28.49 5.41
N CYS A 31 -24.65 27.52 5.65
CA CYS A 31 -23.49 27.33 4.80
C CYS A 31 -23.97 26.61 3.54
N ALA A 32 -24.18 27.40 2.49
CA ALA A 32 -24.53 26.92 1.17
C ALA A 32 -23.56 25.83 0.72
N ARG A 33 -24.12 24.79 0.09
CA ARG A 33 -23.42 23.77 -0.68
C ARG A 33 -22.42 24.44 -1.61
N ARG A 34 -21.12 24.32 -1.32
CA ARG A 34 -20.06 24.51 -2.31
C ARG A 34 -19.71 23.11 -2.81
N GLY A 35 -19.83 22.94 -4.12
CA GLY A 35 -19.69 21.67 -4.80
C GLY A 35 -18.34 21.02 -4.54
N ALA A 36 -18.32 19.70 -4.73
CA ALA A 36 -17.11 18.93 -4.93
C ALA A 36 -16.24 19.68 -5.96
N SER A 37 -15.10 20.20 -5.50
CA SER A 37 -14.09 20.75 -6.37
C SER A 37 -13.61 19.62 -7.28
N ASN A 38 -13.75 19.81 -8.60
CA ASN A 38 -13.07 19.00 -9.61
C ASN A 38 -11.62 18.77 -9.18
N PRO A 39 -11.07 17.54 -9.33
CA PRO A 39 -9.64 17.36 -9.15
C PRO A 39 -8.93 18.30 -10.12
N SER A 40 -8.06 19.14 -9.56
CA SER A 40 -7.22 20.05 -10.34
C SER A 40 -6.49 19.24 -11.41
N PRO A 41 -6.49 19.68 -12.69
CA PRO A 41 -5.68 19.02 -13.70
C PRO A 41 -4.23 19.03 -13.22
N LEU A 42 -3.60 17.86 -13.27
CA LEU A 42 -2.18 17.70 -12.98
C LEU A 42 -1.40 18.72 -13.83
N PRO A 43 -0.36 19.36 -13.28
CA PRO A 43 0.40 20.36 -14.01
C PRO A 43 1.05 19.71 -15.23
N VAL A 44 0.52 19.99 -16.42
CA VAL A 44 1.07 19.55 -17.70
C VAL A 44 2.28 20.42 -18.00
N THR A 45 3.48 19.90 -17.75
CA THR A 45 4.71 20.45 -18.30
C THR A 45 5.03 19.77 -19.62
N ASN A 46 5.37 20.58 -20.63
CA ASN A 46 5.69 20.25 -22.02
C ASN A 46 6.07 18.78 -22.34
N ASN A 47 5.28 18.16 -23.23
CA ASN A 47 5.57 16.98 -24.05
C ASN A 47 5.53 15.57 -23.41
N GLU A 48 4.97 15.39 -22.22
CA GLU A 48 4.75 14.05 -21.67
C GLU A 48 3.35 13.52 -22.04
N ARG A 49 3.30 12.54 -22.95
CA ARG A 49 2.07 11.81 -23.30
C ARG A 49 1.51 11.14 -22.05
N VAL A 50 0.19 11.24 -21.85
CA VAL A 50 -0.48 10.60 -20.70
C VAL A 50 -0.44 9.08 -20.86
N ASN A 51 -0.05 8.36 -19.81
CA ASN A 51 -0.15 6.91 -19.79
C ASN A 51 -1.59 6.48 -19.51
N LEU A 52 -2.21 5.73 -20.42
CA LEU A 52 -3.63 5.37 -20.28
C LEU A 52 -3.89 4.42 -19.09
N TYR A 53 -2.88 3.68 -18.63
CA TYR A 53 -3.01 2.85 -17.42
C TYR A 53 -3.13 3.67 -16.14
N ASP A 54 -2.75 4.96 -16.15
CA ASP A 54 -2.86 5.84 -14.98
C ASP A 54 -4.28 6.38 -14.77
N LEU A 55 -5.18 6.14 -15.74
CA LEU A 55 -6.57 6.57 -15.67
C LEU A 55 -7.46 5.48 -15.06
N ALA A 56 -8.34 5.85 -14.13
CA ALA A 56 -9.38 4.95 -13.66
C ALA A 56 -10.29 4.52 -14.84
N PRO A 57 -10.93 3.33 -14.80
CA PRO A 57 -11.71 2.83 -15.94
C PRO A 57 -12.76 3.81 -16.49
N ALA A 58 -13.45 4.55 -15.61
CA ALA A 58 -14.41 5.58 -16.02
C ALA A 58 -13.73 6.79 -16.70
N GLN A 59 -12.56 7.21 -16.20
CA GLN A 59 -11.78 8.29 -16.79
C GLN A 59 -11.20 7.87 -18.15
N LEU A 60 -10.68 6.64 -18.26
CA LEU A 60 -10.22 6.08 -19.53
C LEU A 60 -11.33 6.10 -20.58
N GLN A 61 -12.53 5.65 -20.22
CA GLN A 61 -13.69 5.66 -21.11
C GLN A 61 -14.02 7.09 -21.56
N ALA A 62 -14.07 8.06 -20.64
CA ALA A 62 -14.36 9.45 -20.96
C ALA A 62 -13.31 10.02 -21.92
N THR A 63 -12.02 9.91 -21.58
CA THR A 63 -10.89 10.40 -22.38
C THR A 63 -10.88 9.83 -23.79
N LEU A 64 -11.07 8.51 -23.95
CA LEU A 64 -11.02 7.89 -25.27
C LEU A 64 -12.28 8.17 -26.10
N SER A 65 -13.44 8.40 -25.48
CA SER A 65 -14.69 8.66 -26.22
C SER A 65 -14.67 9.98 -27.00
N GLU A 66 -13.77 10.92 -26.66
CA GLU A 66 -13.63 12.20 -27.36
C GLU A 66 -12.94 12.06 -28.73
N ILE A 67 -12.12 11.03 -28.91
CA ILE A 67 -11.23 10.90 -30.08
C ILE A 67 -11.34 9.55 -30.79
N VAL A 68 -12.00 8.56 -30.18
CA VAL A 68 -12.16 7.21 -30.74
C VAL A 68 -13.58 7.02 -31.24
N SER A 69 -13.69 6.76 -32.54
CA SER A 69 -14.94 6.37 -33.20
C SER A 69 -14.75 5.09 -34.01
N PRO A 70 -15.75 4.19 -34.07
CA PRO A 70 -17.02 4.20 -33.32
C PRO A 70 -16.84 3.83 -31.82
N PRO A 71 -17.83 4.13 -30.94
CA PRO A 71 -17.68 3.99 -29.47
C PRO A 71 -17.29 2.59 -28.97
N PHE A 72 -17.62 1.52 -29.70
CA PHE A 72 -17.23 0.17 -29.30
C PHE A 72 -15.72 -0.04 -29.30
N ARG A 73 -14.95 0.76 -30.06
CA ARG A 73 -13.48 0.66 -30.09
C ARG A 73 -12.84 1.09 -28.77
N VAL A 74 -13.49 1.96 -28.00
CA VAL A 74 -13.03 2.30 -26.65
C VAL A 74 -13.01 1.05 -25.76
N LYS A 75 -14.05 0.21 -25.86
CA LYS A 75 -14.11 -1.07 -25.15
C LYS A 75 -13.01 -2.02 -25.62
N GLN A 76 -12.75 -2.10 -26.93
CA GLN A 76 -11.66 -2.91 -27.46
C GLN A 76 -10.29 -2.47 -26.92
N ILE A 77 -10.02 -1.15 -26.88
CA ILE A 77 -8.78 -0.61 -26.31
C ILE A 77 -8.67 -0.99 -24.83
N ALA A 78 -9.73 -0.78 -24.06
CA ALA A 78 -9.74 -1.14 -22.64
C ALA A 78 -9.56 -2.65 -22.40
N GLU A 79 -10.13 -3.51 -23.24
CA GLU A 79 -9.92 -4.97 -23.18
C GLU A 79 -8.47 -5.36 -23.48
N TRP A 80 -7.84 -4.76 -24.51
CA TRP A 80 -6.43 -5.00 -24.80
C TRP A 80 -5.53 -4.57 -23.65
N MET A 81 -5.78 -3.40 -23.08
CA MET A 81 -4.99 -2.91 -21.97
C MET A 81 -5.24 -3.74 -20.70
N HIS A 82 -6.47 -3.75 -20.21
CA HIS A 82 -6.76 -4.24 -18.88
C HIS A 82 -6.83 -5.76 -18.81
N SER A 83 -7.27 -6.47 -19.85
CA SER A 83 -7.40 -7.93 -19.83
C SER A 83 -6.21 -8.66 -20.46
N ARG A 84 -5.39 -7.97 -21.27
CA ARG A 84 -4.22 -8.58 -21.93
C ARG A 84 -2.90 -7.93 -21.52
N GLY A 85 -2.90 -6.80 -20.82
CA GLY A 85 -1.70 -6.16 -20.33
C GLY A 85 -0.75 -5.71 -21.44
N VAL A 86 -1.28 -5.27 -22.59
CA VAL A 86 -0.42 -4.80 -23.69
C VAL A 86 0.22 -3.46 -23.34
N ASP A 87 1.46 -3.30 -23.77
CA ASP A 87 2.31 -2.11 -23.55
C ASP A 87 2.56 -1.32 -24.85
N SER A 88 1.87 -1.68 -25.94
CA SER A 88 1.95 -0.98 -27.22
C SER A 88 0.61 -1.00 -27.96
N PHE A 89 0.24 0.14 -28.55
CA PHE A 89 -0.93 0.23 -29.42
C PHE A 89 -0.79 -0.70 -30.64
N ASP A 90 0.43 -1.00 -31.10
CA ASP A 90 0.66 -1.88 -32.25
C ASP A 90 0.22 -3.32 -32.02
N ALA A 91 0.16 -3.76 -30.77
CA ALA A 91 -0.35 -5.08 -30.41
C ALA A 91 -1.87 -5.22 -30.63
N MET A 92 -2.60 -4.10 -30.76
CA MET A 92 -4.06 -4.08 -30.90
C MET A 92 -4.50 -4.37 -32.35
N SER A 93 -4.32 -5.61 -32.79
CA SER A 93 -4.46 -6.02 -34.19
C SER A 93 -5.85 -5.85 -34.80
N ASN A 94 -6.89 -5.71 -33.96
CA ASN A 94 -8.27 -5.45 -34.40
C ASN A 94 -8.59 -3.94 -34.53
N LEU A 95 -7.62 -3.06 -34.29
CA LEU A 95 -7.76 -1.61 -34.48
C LEU A 95 -7.10 -1.17 -35.80
N PRO A 96 -7.71 -0.22 -36.55
CA PRO A 96 -7.09 0.36 -37.74
C PRO A 96 -5.72 0.95 -37.44
N LYS A 97 -4.82 0.90 -38.42
CA LYS A 97 -3.45 1.41 -38.28
C LYS A 97 -3.45 2.91 -37.97
N GLU A 98 -4.36 3.66 -38.60
CA GLU A 98 -4.52 5.10 -38.41
C GLU A 98 -4.95 5.43 -36.98
N LEU A 99 -5.84 4.62 -36.39
CA LEU A 99 -6.28 4.80 -35.01
C LEU A 99 -5.13 4.52 -34.03
N ARG A 100 -4.37 3.44 -34.26
CA ARG A 100 -3.21 3.11 -33.42
C ARG A 100 -2.16 4.24 -33.45
N ALA A 101 -1.88 4.79 -34.63
CA ALA A 101 -0.98 5.94 -34.78
C ALA A 101 -1.51 7.17 -34.03
N HIS A 102 -2.80 7.49 -34.19
CA HIS A 102 -3.43 8.64 -33.53
C HIS A 102 -3.42 8.55 -32.00
N LEU A 103 -3.57 7.34 -31.45
CA LEU A 103 -3.44 7.07 -30.02
C LEU A 103 -1.99 7.23 -29.57
N ALA A 104 -1.04 6.69 -30.33
CA ALA A 104 0.39 6.78 -30.02
C ALA A 104 0.92 8.23 -30.06
N GLU A 105 0.32 9.14 -30.84
CA GLU A 105 0.69 10.56 -30.83
C GLU A 105 0.34 11.28 -29.52
N ARG A 106 -0.72 10.85 -28.83
CA ARG A 106 -1.26 11.55 -27.64
C ARG A 106 -0.99 10.84 -26.32
N TYR A 107 -0.87 9.52 -26.36
CA TYR A 107 -0.83 8.68 -25.18
C TYR A 107 0.31 7.68 -25.24
N THR A 108 0.61 7.10 -24.09
CA THR A 108 1.52 5.96 -23.95
C THR A 108 0.86 4.82 -23.19
N LEU A 109 1.44 3.62 -23.32
CA LEU A 109 1.10 2.40 -22.57
C LEU A 109 2.34 1.82 -21.88
N GLU A 110 3.41 2.61 -21.78
CA GLU A 110 4.71 2.15 -21.30
C GLU A 110 4.65 1.67 -19.85
N PHE A 111 5.29 0.54 -19.59
CA PHE A 111 5.56 0.05 -18.25
C PHE A 111 7.02 0.30 -17.86
N PRO A 112 7.36 0.29 -16.56
CA PRO A 112 8.74 0.34 -16.11
C PRO A 112 9.60 -0.74 -16.76
N GLN A 113 10.83 -0.38 -17.12
CA GLN A 113 11.76 -1.31 -17.75
C GLN A 113 12.43 -2.21 -16.71
N VAL A 114 12.51 -3.51 -16.99
CA VAL A 114 13.31 -4.43 -16.17
C VAL A 114 14.77 -4.31 -16.57
N VAL A 115 15.59 -3.83 -15.64
CA VAL A 115 17.04 -3.65 -15.84
C VAL A 115 17.86 -4.79 -15.27
N GLU A 116 17.29 -5.60 -14.36
CA GLU A 116 17.97 -6.76 -13.78
C GLU A 116 16.95 -7.80 -13.30
N ARG A 117 17.35 -9.07 -13.39
CA ARG A 117 16.63 -10.24 -12.87
C ARG A 117 17.63 -11.10 -12.12
N THR A 118 17.28 -11.58 -10.94
CA THR A 118 18.09 -12.59 -10.28
C THR A 118 17.90 -13.95 -10.96
N PRO A 119 18.88 -14.86 -10.90
CA PRO A 119 18.62 -16.27 -11.11
C PRO A 119 17.47 -16.75 -10.18
N PRO A 120 16.70 -17.77 -10.58
CA PRO A 120 15.73 -18.40 -9.68
C PRO A 120 16.42 -18.93 -8.43
N ALA A 121 15.86 -18.61 -7.26
CA ALA A 121 16.25 -19.21 -5.99
C ALA A 121 15.87 -20.71 -5.93
N SER A 122 16.34 -21.42 -4.91
CA SER A 122 16.00 -22.83 -4.68
C SER A 122 14.49 -23.12 -4.61
N ASP A 123 13.70 -22.15 -4.17
CA ASP A 123 12.22 -22.22 -4.11
C ASP A 123 11.51 -21.72 -5.38
N GLY A 124 12.28 -21.40 -6.42
CA GLY A 124 11.82 -20.88 -7.72
C GLY A 124 11.57 -19.37 -7.74
N SER A 125 11.71 -18.66 -6.62
CA SER A 125 11.45 -17.22 -6.57
C SER A 125 12.47 -16.43 -7.39
N GLN A 126 12.02 -15.37 -8.04
CA GLN A 126 12.87 -14.46 -8.81
C GLN A 126 12.59 -13.02 -8.44
N LYS A 127 13.64 -12.22 -8.31
CA LYS A 127 13.53 -10.79 -8.04
C LYS A 127 13.82 -10.00 -9.30
N TYR A 128 12.97 -9.01 -9.53
CA TYR A 128 13.03 -8.07 -10.65
C TYR A 128 13.43 -6.70 -10.13
N LEU A 129 14.38 -6.04 -10.81
CA LEU A 129 14.69 -4.64 -10.61
C LEU A 129 14.13 -3.85 -11.78
N PHE A 130 13.19 -2.95 -11.50
CA PHE A 130 12.63 -2.03 -12.47
C PHE A 130 13.28 -0.65 -12.35
N VAL A 131 13.44 0.02 -13.48
CA VAL A 131 13.74 1.45 -13.55
C VAL A 131 12.49 2.21 -13.99
N LEU A 132 12.18 3.27 -13.26
CA LEU A 132 11.05 4.15 -13.50
C LEU A 132 11.46 5.30 -14.45
N GLY A 133 10.48 6.01 -15.02
CA GLY A 133 10.74 7.08 -15.99
C GLY A 133 11.60 8.23 -15.45
N ASP A 134 11.57 8.44 -14.14
CA ASP A 134 12.39 9.44 -13.43
C ASP A 134 13.73 8.89 -12.90
N GLY A 135 14.10 7.67 -13.30
CA GLY A 135 15.35 7.02 -12.92
C GLY A 135 15.35 6.36 -11.53
N ASN A 136 14.27 6.49 -10.76
CA ASN A 136 14.11 5.73 -9.51
C ASN A 136 14.02 4.24 -9.81
N ARG A 137 14.32 3.41 -8.80
CA ARG A 137 14.30 1.95 -8.93
C ARG A 137 13.42 1.30 -7.88
N ILE A 138 12.68 0.29 -8.31
CA ILE A 138 11.84 -0.54 -7.45
C ILE A 138 12.08 -2.00 -7.71
N GLU A 139 11.73 -2.84 -6.74
CA GLU A 139 11.83 -4.28 -6.85
C GLU A 139 10.45 -4.94 -6.81
N SER A 140 10.29 -6.03 -7.55
CA SER A 140 9.14 -6.94 -7.47
C SER A 140 9.65 -8.37 -7.33
N VAL A 141 8.83 -9.25 -6.77
CA VAL A 141 9.22 -10.65 -6.53
C VAL A 141 8.18 -11.59 -7.11
N TYR A 142 8.60 -12.43 -8.03
CA TYR A 142 7.86 -13.59 -8.51
C TYR A 142 8.03 -14.75 -7.52
N MET A 143 6.92 -15.33 -7.05
CA MET A 143 6.92 -16.43 -6.09
C MET A 143 6.00 -17.56 -6.57
N PRO A 144 6.53 -18.59 -7.24
CA PRO A 144 5.75 -19.74 -7.67
C PRO A 144 5.40 -20.66 -6.48
N MET A 145 4.23 -21.27 -6.56
CA MET A 145 3.77 -22.37 -5.71
C MET A 145 3.09 -23.44 -6.57
N ARG A 146 2.81 -24.61 -5.98
CA ARG A 146 2.21 -25.75 -6.70
C ARG A 146 0.88 -25.41 -7.40
N ASP A 147 0.04 -24.59 -6.75
CA ASP A 147 -1.35 -24.33 -7.16
C ASP A 147 -1.62 -22.85 -7.51
N ARG A 148 -0.60 -22.00 -7.36
CA ARG A 148 -0.73 -20.55 -7.55
C ARG A 148 0.63 -19.88 -7.70
N THR A 149 0.61 -18.68 -8.26
CA THR A 149 1.76 -17.78 -8.31
C THR A 149 1.40 -16.49 -7.61
N SER A 150 2.31 -15.96 -6.80
CA SER A 150 2.16 -14.63 -6.19
C SER A 150 3.21 -13.67 -6.71
N VAL A 151 2.81 -12.44 -7.02
CA VAL A 151 3.71 -11.34 -7.34
C VAL A 151 3.69 -10.34 -6.21
N CYS A 152 4.86 -10.06 -5.64
CA CYS A 152 5.05 -9.05 -4.61
C CYS A 152 5.27 -7.69 -5.27
N LEU A 153 4.27 -6.82 -5.19
CA LEU A 153 4.27 -5.52 -5.86
C LEU A 153 4.73 -4.42 -4.90
N SER A 154 5.57 -3.53 -5.41
CA SER A 154 5.88 -2.24 -4.80
C SER A 154 4.78 -1.23 -5.09
N SER A 155 4.53 -0.31 -4.15
CA SER A 155 3.54 0.77 -4.23
C SER A 155 4.17 2.17 -4.14
N GLN A 156 5.43 2.26 -3.69
CA GLN A 156 6.23 3.48 -3.64
C GLN A 156 7.68 3.14 -4.00
N ALA A 157 8.42 4.12 -4.52
CA ALA A 157 9.88 4.06 -4.59
C ALA A 157 10.45 4.60 -3.26
N GLY A 158 10.78 3.70 -2.33
CA GLY A 158 11.08 4.04 -0.93
C GLY A 158 9.86 3.87 -0.01
N CYS A 159 9.97 4.25 1.26
CA CYS A 159 8.85 4.19 2.21
C CYS A 159 9.01 5.20 3.35
N ALA A 160 8.04 6.11 3.50
CA ALA A 160 8.08 7.17 4.50
C ALA A 160 7.75 6.70 5.94
N VAL A 161 7.31 5.46 6.13
CA VAL A 161 6.91 4.93 7.45
C VAL A 161 8.11 4.76 8.39
N GLY A 162 9.28 4.40 7.85
CA GLY A 162 10.51 4.28 8.63
C GLY A 162 10.53 3.10 9.61
N CYS A 163 9.89 1.98 9.30
CA CYS A 163 9.99 0.77 10.12
C CYS A 163 11.46 0.33 10.23
N THR A 164 11.95 0.14 11.45
CA THR A 164 13.39 -0.03 11.71
C THR A 164 13.93 -1.41 11.31
N PHE A 165 13.04 -2.40 11.13
CA PHE A 165 13.33 -3.75 10.66
C PHE A 165 13.14 -3.91 9.13
N CYS A 166 12.95 -2.82 8.40
CA CYS A 166 12.68 -2.85 6.95
C CYS A 166 13.74 -2.04 6.19
N VAL A 167 14.39 -2.67 5.22
CA VAL A 167 15.44 -2.03 4.41
C VAL A 167 14.86 -0.87 3.57
N THR A 168 13.66 -1.02 3.02
CA THR A 168 12.99 0.08 2.32
C THR A 168 12.76 1.28 3.25
N GLY A 169 12.39 1.04 4.51
CA GLY A 169 12.24 2.09 5.51
C GLY A 169 13.56 2.77 5.88
N PHE A 170 14.67 2.01 5.89
CA PHE A 170 16.02 2.53 6.12
C PHE A 170 16.46 3.52 5.04
N PHE A 171 16.13 3.27 3.77
CA PHE A 171 16.45 4.21 2.67
C PHE A 171 15.57 5.46 2.65
N GLY A 172 14.50 5.47 3.44
CA GLY A 172 13.68 6.66 3.71
C GLY A 172 12.55 6.88 2.71
N ALA A 173 11.94 8.05 2.79
CA ALA A 173 10.84 8.45 1.93
C ALA A 173 11.32 8.60 0.48
N GLY A 174 10.43 8.27 -0.46
CA GLY A 174 10.56 8.70 -1.84
C GLY A 174 9.21 9.12 -2.38
N ARG A 175 8.76 8.55 -3.50
CA ARG A 175 7.49 8.94 -4.13
C ARG A 175 6.52 7.79 -4.31
N ASN A 176 5.25 8.16 -4.47
CA ASN A 176 4.21 7.24 -4.89
C ASN A 176 4.47 6.72 -6.30
N LEU A 177 4.15 5.45 -6.52
CA LEU A 177 4.09 4.90 -7.87
C LEU A 177 2.75 5.27 -8.52
N THR A 178 2.75 5.47 -9.83
CA THR A 178 1.54 5.60 -10.62
C THR A 178 0.89 4.22 -10.83
N PRO A 179 -0.38 4.15 -11.27
CA PRO A 179 -1.00 2.86 -11.58
C PRO A 179 -0.28 2.07 -12.67
N SER A 180 0.23 2.72 -13.73
CA SER A 180 1.05 2.08 -14.76
C SER A 180 2.33 1.45 -14.20
N GLU A 181 2.98 2.09 -13.24
CA GLU A 181 4.18 1.57 -12.58
C GLU A 181 3.88 0.35 -11.68
N MET A 182 2.71 0.32 -11.02
CA MET A 182 2.28 -0.84 -10.22
C MET A 182 1.79 -2.00 -11.09
N LEU A 183 0.99 -1.72 -12.11
CA LEU A 183 0.46 -2.72 -13.05
C LEU A 183 1.58 -3.30 -13.92
N GLY A 184 2.56 -2.49 -14.32
CA GLY A 184 3.70 -2.93 -15.11
C GLY A 184 4.51 -4.02 -14.42
N GLN A 185 4.65 -3.98 -13.09
CA GLN A 185 5.27 -5.06 -12.32
C GLN A 185 4.48 -6.38 -12.45
N PHE A 186 3.15 -6.31 -12.37
CA PHE A 186 2.28 -7.49 -12.44
C PHE A 186 2.26 -8.09 -13.85
N PHE A 187 1.97 -7.27 -14.87
CA PHE A 187 1.85 -7.74 -16.25
C PHE A 187 3.18 -8.20 -16.83
N THR A 188 4.29 -7.53 -16.50
CA THR A 188 5.63 -7.98 -16.96
C THR A 188 5.94 -9.38 -16.43
N VAL A 189 5.76 -9.60 -15.12
CA VAL A 189 6.02 -10.91 -14.49
C VAL A 189 5.05 -11.98 -15.01
N GLN A 190 3.77 -11.63 -15.14
CA GLN A 190 2.74 -12.54 -15.67
C GLN A 190 3.08 -13.02 -17.08
N ARG A 191 3.47 -12.10 -17.97
CA ARG A 191 3.76 -12.36 -19.37
C ARG A 191 5.06 -13.14 -19.54
N GLU A 192 6.11 -12.78 -18.79
CA GLU A 192 7.42 -13.43 -18.88
C GLU A 192 7.36 -14.91 -18.43
N HIS A 193 6.58 -15.22 -17.40
CA HIS A 193 6.38 -16.59 -16.93
C HIS A 193 5.16 -17.30 -17.54
N GLN A 194 4.41 -16.62 -18.42
CA GLN A 194 3.22 -17.14 -19.09
C GLN A 194 2.19 -17.75 -18.13
N VAL A 195 2.03 -17.16 -16.94
CA VAL A 195 1.13 -17.70 -15.90
C VAL A 195 -0.31 -17.26 -16.20
N PRO A 196 -1.27 -18.19 -16.36
CA PRO A 196 -2.68 -17.85 -16.47
C PRO A 196 -3.17 -16.97 -15.31
N PHE A 197 -3.98 -15.95 -15.60
CA PHE A 197 -4.43 -14.98 -14.59
C PHE A 197 -5.17 -15.64 -13.42
N GLU A 198 -5.94 -16.71 -13.67
CA GLU A 198 -6.64 -17.46 -12.63
C GLU A 198 -5.72 -18.11 -11.58
N MET A 199 -4.43 -18.29 -11.90
CA MET A 199 -3.41 -18.78 -10.96
C MET A 199 -2.63 -17.65 -10.29
N MET A 200 -2.74 -16.42 -10.78
CA MET A 200 -2.01 -15.25 -10.28
C MET A 200 -2.63 -14.68 -8.99
N ASN A 201 -1.76 -14.19 -8.12
CA ASN A 201 -2.09 -13.45 -6.90
C ASN A 201 -1.19 -12.21 -6.87
N ALA A 202 -1.69 -11.12 -6.31
CA ALA A 202 -0.91 -9.91 -6.11
C ALA A 202 -0.86 -9.57 -4.61
N VAL A 203 0.33 -9.32 -4.10
CA VAL A 203 0.51 -8.88 -2.71
C VAL A 203 1.24 -7.55 -2.71
N PHE A 204 0.62 -6.51 -2.15
CA PHE A 204 1.27 -5.21 -1.95
C PHE A 204 2.07 -5.26 -0.66
N MET A 205 3.19 -5.97 -0.72
CA MET A 205 4.16 -6.19 0.36
C MET A 205 5.60 -5.93 -0.10
N GLY A 206 5.76 -5.27 -1.26
CA GLY A 206 7.04 -4.84 -1.79
C GLY A 206 7.53 -3.56 -1.10
N MET A 207 8.07 -2.64 -1.89
CA MET A 207 8.48 -1.32 -1.40
C MET A 207 7.28 -0.39 -1.22
N GLY A 208 7.23 0.32 -0.09
CA GLY A 208 6.23 1.35 0.19
C GLY A 208 5.10 0.94 1.14
N GLU A 209 4.34 1.95 1.57
CA GLU A 209 3.09 1.81 2.31
C GLU A 209 1.90 2.07 1.34
N PRO A 210 1.17 1.02 0.92
CA PRO A 210 0.12 1.14 -0.09
C PRO A 210 -0.97 2.14 0.30
N LEU A 211 -1.33 2.22 1.58
CA LEU A 211 -2.40 3.11 2.03
C LEU A 211 -2.00 4.60 2.09
N LEU A 212 -0.71 4.93 1.92
CA LEU A 212 -0.24 6.29 1.67
C LEU A 212 -0.25 6.66 0.16
N ASN A 213 -0.54 5.68 -0.70
CA ASN A 213 -0.72 5.85 -2.14
C ASN A 213 -2.14 5.43 -2.58
N PHE A 214 -3.15 5.83 -1.79
CA PHE A 214 -4.49 5.24 -1.87
C PHE A 214 -5.17 5.43 -3.23
N ASP A 215 -5.13 6.64 -3.81
CA ASP A 215 -5.84 6.92 -5.06
C ASP A 215 -5.27 6.10 -6.23
N HIS A 216 -3.95 6.06 -6.37
CA HIS A 216 -3.31 5.21 -7.40
C HIS A 216 -3.51 3.72 -7.11
N LEU A 217 -3.49 3.32 -5.83
CA LEU A 217 -3.76 1.95 -5.43
C LEU A 217 -5.16 1.51 -5.86
N VAL A 218 -6.19 2.34 -5.66
CA VAL A 218 -7.57 2.03 -6.07
C VAL A 218 -7.66 1.85 -7.58
N THR A 219 -7.07 2.75 -8.37
CA THR A 219 -7.02 2.58 -9.85
C THR A 219 -6.35 1.26 -10.25
N THR A 220 -5.22 0.92 -9.62
CA THR A 220 -4.54 -0.36 -9.84
C THR A 220 -5.41 -1.55 -9.46
N LEU A 221 -6.09 -1.50 -8.31
CA LEU A 221 -6.98 -2.56 -7.84
C LEU A 221 -8.13 -2.79 -8.82
N ASP A 222 -8.78 -1.73 -9.31
CA ASP A 222 -9.87 -1.80 -10.28
C ASP A 222 -9.46 -2.53 -11.56
N ILE A 223 -8.24 -2.29 -12.05
CA ILE A 223 -7.70 -2.97 -13.23
C ILE A 223 -7.31 -4.41 -12.91
N LEU A 224 -6.63 -4.67 -11.79
CA LEU A 224 -6.30 -6.04 -11.37
C LEU A 224 -7.55 -6.91 -11.17
N TYR A 225 -8.64 -6.32 -10.67
CA TYR A 225 -9.93 -6.96 -10.48
C TYR A 225 -10.60 -7.45 -11.76
N MET A 226 -10.19 -6.95 -12.92
CA MET A 226 -10.64 -7.45 -14.21
C MET A 226 -9.94 -8.76 -14.61
N ASN A 227 -8.78 -9.05 -14.02
CA ASN A 227 -7.97 -10.22 -14.35
C ASN A 227 -8.04 -11.30 -13.26
N ILE A 228 -8.02 -10.88 -11.99
CA ILE A 228 -7.96 -11.79 -10.85
C ILE A 228 -9.04 -11.47 -9.81
N ALA A 229 -9.54 -12.51 -9.14
CA ALA A 229 -10.53 -12.37 -8.09
C ALA A 229 -9.99 -11.52 -6.93
N ALA A 230 -10.84 -10.68 -6.30
CA ALA A 230 -10.38 -9.80 -5.21
C ALA A 230 -9.74 -10.55 -4.02
N LYS A 231 -10.19 -11.78 -3.76
CA LYS A 231 -9.61 -12.67 -2.74
C LYS A 231 -8.18 -13.16 -3.04
N ARG A 232 -7.67 -12.93 -4.26
CA ARG A 232 -6.28 -13.23 -4.68
C ARG A 232 -5.38 -12.00 -4.60
N ILE A 233 -5.90 -10.86 -4.13
CA ILE A 233 -5.15 -9.64 -3.93
C ILE A 233 -5.09 -9.34 -2.44
N THR A 234 -3.91 -9.07 -1.91
CA THR A 234 -3.70 -8.67 -0.52
C THR A 234 -3.02 -7.31 -0.46
N VAL A 235 -3.64 -6.36 0.22
CA VAL A 235 -3.04 -5.06 0.56
C VAL A 235 -2.53 -5.13 2.00
N SER A 236 -1.23 -4.93 2.20
CA SER A 236 -0.63 -4.83 3.53
C SER A 236 -0.52 -3.37 3.95
N THR A 237 -0.66 -3.10 5.26
CA THR A 237 -0.43 -1.77 5.82
C THR A 237 0.29 -1.83 7.16
N SER A 238 1.09 -0.81 7.46
CA SER A 238 1.67 -0.50 8.76
C SER A 238 0.68 0.12 9.75
N GLY A 239 -0.58 0.32 9.34
CA GLY A 239 -1.66 0.82 10.21
C GLY A 239 -2.06 2.26 9.93
N ILE A 240 -2.18 2.65 8.65
CA ILE A 240 -2.69 3.97 8.26
C ILE A 240 -4.21 3.99 8.45
N ILE A 241 -4.68 4.37 9.65
CA ILE A 241 -6.11 4.28 10.04
C ILE A 241 -7.05 4.91 9.00
N PRO A 242 -6.82 6.16 8.51
CA PRO A 242 -7.68 6.75 7.49
C PRO A 242 -7.74 5.92 6.19
N GLY A 243 -6.63 5.27 5.83
CA GLY A 243 -6.57 4.39 4.66
C GLY A 243 -7.31 3.08 4.89
N VAL A 244 -7.26 2.52 6.10
CA VAL A 244 -8.05 1.33 6.48
C VAL A 244 -9.55 1.65 6.40
N ASP A 245 -9.96 2.79 6.96
CA ASP A 245 -11.36 3.26 6.90
C ASP A 245 -11.80 3.58 5.46
N ALA A 246 -10.91 4.07 4.60
CA ALA A 246 -11.19 4.28 3.19
C ALA A 246 -11.32 2.95 2.42
N LEU A 247 -10.41 2.00 2.66
CA LEU A 247 -10.46 0.66 2.06
C LEU A 247 -11.75 -0.10 2.45
N ALA A 248 -12.21 0.08 3.68
CA ALA A 248 -13.46 -0.51 4.18
C ALA A 248 -14.70 -0.08 3.37
N LYS A 249 -14.67 1.13 2.80
CA LYS A 249 -15.78 1.72 2.03
C LYS A 249 -15.82 1.29 0.56
N LEU A 250 -14.78 0.61 0.06
CA LEU A 250 -14.81 0.07 -1.29
C LEU A 250 -15.86 -1.03 -1.40
N GLU A 251 -16.58 -1.05 -2.52
CA GLU A 251 -17.56 -2.09 -2.83
C GLU A 251 -16.87 -3.45 -3.01
N ARG A 252 -15.78 -3.47 -3.79
CA ARG A 252 -14.93 -4.65 -4.01
C ARG A 252 -13.61 -4.46 -3.26
N ARG A 253 -13.36 -5.31 -2.26
CA ARG A 253 -12.21 -5.17 -1.34
C ARG A 253 -11.15 -6.26 -1.51
N PRO A 254 -9.85 -5.91 -1.51
CA PRO A 254 -8.77 -6.90 -1.42
C PRO A 254 -8.73 -7.51 -0.02
N ASN A 255 -7.97 -8.58 0.18
CA ASN A 255 -7.66 -9.02 1.53
C ASN A 255 -6.82 -7.95 2.23
N LEU A 256 -7.07 -7.77 3.53
CA LEU A 256 -6.31 -6.83 4.35
C LEU A 256 -5.28 -7.60 5.17
N ALA A 257 -4.02 -7.20 5.06
CA ALA A 257 -2.95 -7.58 5.97
C ALA A 257 -2.50 -6.35 6.78
N VAL A 258 -2.21 -6.51 8.07
CA VAL A 258 -1.82 -5.42 8.96
C VAL A 258 -0.59 -5.81 9.75
N SER A 259 0.45 -5.00 9.62
CA SER A 259 1.71 -5.16 10.35
C SER A 259 1.56 -4.62 11.78
N ILE A 260 1.52 -5.54 12.76
CA ILE A 260 1.42 -5.20 14.19
C ILE A 260 2.80 -5.20 14.82
N ASN A 261 3.54 -6.30 14.69
CA ASN A 261 4.95 -6.49 15.09
C ASN A 261 5.32 -6.19 16.56
N ALA A 262 4.41 -5.75 17.42
CA ALA A 262 4.56 -5.78 18.88
C ALA A 262 3.16 -5.67 19.53
N PRO A 263 2.89 -6.40 20.63
CA PRO A 263 1.58 -6.41 21.27
C PRO A 263 1.36 -5.21 22.20
N ASP A 264 2.39 -4.44 22.52
CA ASP A 264 2.32 -3.22 23.30
C ASP A 264 2.78 -1.99 22.50
N ARG A 265 2.25 -0.84 22.91
CA ARG A 265 2.46 0.44 22.24
C ARG A 265 3.92 0.89 22.25
N LYS A 266 4.62 0.73 23.38
CA LYS A 266 5.98 1.25 23.55
C LYS A 266 6.94 0.57 22.58
N ARG A 267 6.99 -0.76 22.59
CA ARG A 267 7.84 -1.51 21.65
C ARG A 267 7.41 -1.26 20.21
N ARG A 268 6.10 -1.21 19.93
CA ARG A 268 5.64 -0.91 18.57
C ARG A 268 6.09 0.47 18.07
N GLU A 269 6.05 1.50 18.91
CA GLU A 269 6.54 2.84 18.56
C GLU A 269 8.04 2.88 18.25
N GLU A 270 8.85 2.07 18.95
CA GLU A 270 10.29 1.98 18.73
C GLU A 270 10.62 1.41 17.34
N ILE A 271 9.92 0.34 16.91
CA ILE A 271 10.20 -0.34 15.64
C ILE A 271 9.31 0.10 14.47
N MET A 272 8.16 0.71 14.75
CA MET A 272 7.19 1.22 13.77
C MET A 272 6.75 2.65 14.18
N PRO A 273 7.50 3.69 13.78
CA PRO A 273 7.28 5.06 14.22
C PRO A 273 5.88 5.62 13.91
N ILE A 274 5.19 5.06 12.92
CA ILE A 274 3.80 5.41 12.59
C ILE A 274 2.83 5.25 13.77
N THR A 275 3.17 4.41 14.75
CA THR A 275 2.39 4.23 15.98
C THR A 275 2.22 5.54 16.76
N LYS A 276 3.16 6.49 16.64
CA LYS A 276 3.04 7.81 17.27
C LYS A 276 1.88 8.63 16.70
N LYS A 277 1.60 8.44 15.41
CA LYS A 277 0.49 9.12 14.72
C LYS A 277 -0.80 8.32 14.81
N TYR A 278 -0.72 6.99 14.72
CA TYR A 278 -1.84 6.06 14.80
C TYR A 278 -1.57 5.03 15.89
N PRO A 279 -1.98 5.32 17.15
CA PRO A 279 -1.78 4.44 18.29
C PRO A 279 -2.34 3.02 18.07
N LEU A 280 -1.73 2.02 18.70
CA LEU A 280 -2.05 0.61 18.50
C LEU A 280 -3.51 0.28 18.89
N ASP A 281 -4.01 0.84 19.98
CA ASP A 281 -5.38 0.67 20.44
C ASP A 281 -6.40 1.25 19.46
N GLU A 282 -6.13 2.44 18.90
CA GLU A 282 -6.95 3.05 17.86
C GLU A 282 -6.93 2.22 16.56
N LEU A 283 -5.76 1.67 16.19
CA LEU A 283 -5.63 0.77 15.05
C LEU A 283 -6.48 -0.49 15.25
N ILE A 284 -6.39 -1.15 16.40
CA ILE A 284 -7.22 -2.33 16.72
C ILE A 284 -8.70 -1.96 16.70
N ALA A 285 -9.09 -0.78 17.20
CA ALA A 285 -10.46 -0.30 17.12
C ALA A 285 -10.92 -0.11 15.67
N ALA A 286 -10.07 0.40 14.78
CA ALA A 286 -10.35 0.50 13.34
C ALA A 286 -10.52 -0.88 12.70
N LEU A 287 -9.67 -1.85 13.03
CA LEU A 287 -9.78 -3.23 12.52
C LEU A 287 -11.07 -3.92 13.01
N ARG A 288 -11.54 -3.64 14.23
CA ARG A 288 -12.84 -4.14 14.71
C ARG A 288 -14.02 -3.63 13.91
N ARG A 289 -13.93 -2.41 13.36
CA ARG A 289 -14.96 -1.81 12.51
C ARG A 289 -14.82 -2.18 11.03
N TYR A 290 -13.71 -2.80 10.64
CA TYR A 290 -13.47 -3.19 9.26
C TYR A 290 -14.45 -4.30 8.83
N PRO A 291 -15.19 -4.14 7.72
CA PRO A 291 -16.18 -5.10 7.28
C PRO A 291 -15.50 -6.33 6.70
N THR A 292 -15.38 -7.38 7.51
CA THR A 292 -14.84 -8.67 7.08
C THR A 292 -15.97 -9.57 6.58
N GLU A 293 -15.94 -9.91 5.29
CA GLU A 293 -16.93 -10.83 4.70
C GLU A 293 -16.81 -12.24 5.28
N LYS A 294 -17.92 -12.99 5.30
CA LYS A 294 -17.95 -14.36 5.82
C LYS A 294 -16.88 -15.23 5.14
N GLY A 295 -16.02 -15.86 5.94
CA GLY A 295 -14.95 -16.74 5.46
C GLY A 295 -13.67 -16.02 5.04
N ARG A 296 -13.59 -14.69 5.17
CA ARG A 296 -12.35 -13.93 5.06
C ARG A 296 -11.87 -13.57 6.46
N GLU A 297 -10.56 -13.36 6.60
CA GLU A 297 -9.92 -12.95 7.84
C GLU A 297 -8.93 -11.82 7.55
N ILE A 298 -8.79 -10.88 8.48
CA ILE A 298 -7.67 -9.93 8.47
C ILE A 298 -6.40 -10.71 8.80
N THR A 299 -5.35 -10.55 7.99
CA THR A 299 -4.06 -11.17 8.30
C THR A 299 -3.24 -10.23 9.17
N ILE A 300 -2.88 -10.66 10.37
CA ILE A 300 -2.00 -9.93 11.27
C ILE A 300 -0.57 -10.37 10.99
N GLU A 301 0.20 -9.52 10.33
CA GLU A 301 1.62 -9.76 10.07
C GLU A 301 2.41 -9.42 11.34
N TYR A 302 3.24 -10.36 11.78
CA TYR A 302 4.04 -10.22 12.99
C TYR A 302 5.47 -10.75 12.75
N VAL A 303 6.40 -9.83 12.53
CA VAL A 303 7.83 -10.12 12.42
C VAL A 303 8.39 -10.46 13.79
N LEU A 304 8.97 -11.66 13.92
CA LEU A 304 9.61 -12.15 15.14
C LEU A 304 11.08 -11.72 15.18
N LEU A 305 11.44 -10.94 16.20
CA LEU A 305 12.77 -10.43 16.49
C LEU A 305 13.28 -11.06 17.79
N ALA A 306 14.43 -11.71 17.71
CA ALA A 306 15.01 -12.48 18.81
C ALA A 306 15.16 -11.64 20.09
N GLY A 307 14.57 -12.12 21.19
CA GLY A 307 14.66 -11.49 22.50
C GLY A 307 13.96 -10.12 22.62
N TYR A 308 13.21 -9.70 21.61
CA TYR A 308 12.52 -8.40 21.60
C TYR A 308 11.00 -8.54 21.66
N ASN A 309 10.42 -9.39 20.82
CA ASN A 309 8.96 -9.53 20.69
C ASN A 309 8.49 -10.96 20.41
N ASP A 310 9.35 -11.95 20.68
CA ASP A 310 9.20 -13.37 20.34
C ASP A 310 8.94 -14.27 21.57
N SER A 311 8.69 -13.68 22.74
CA SER A 311 8.46 -14.46 23.96
C SER A 311 7.06 -15.09 24.01
N LYS A 312 6.88 -16.14 24.83
CA LYS A 312 5.55 -16.71 25.12
C LYS A 312 4.58 -15.67 25.69
N ALA A 313 5.07 -14.73 26.50
CA ALA A 313 4.26 -13.64 27.04
C ALA A 313 3.77 -12.70 25.94
N ASP A 314 4.60 -12.44 24.93
CA ASP A 314 4.24 -11.63 23.76
C ASP A 314 3.15 -12.31 22.91
N ALA A 315 3.27 -13.62 22.70
CA ALA A 315 2.23 -14.40 22.02
C ALA A 315 0.88 -14.31 22.75
N VAL A 316 0.87 -14.48 24.08
CA VAL A 316 -0.35 -14.37 24.89
C VAL A 316 -0.93 -12.95 24.80
N ALA A 317 -0.08 -11.93 24.88
CA ALA A 317 -0.51 -10.54 24.77
C ALA A 317 -1.08 -10.22 23.38
N LEU A 318 -0.45 -10.73 22.31
CA LEU A 318 -0.95 -10.58 20.94
C LEU A 318 -2.30 -11.27 20.75
N ALA A 319 -2.46 -12.52 21.22
CA ALA A 319 -3.74 -13.24 21.17
C ALA A 319 -4.85 -12.49 21.91
N ARG A 320 -4.52 -11.84 23.04
CA ARG A 320 -5.46 -10.98 23.76
C ARG A 320 -5.80 -9.71 22.98
N LEU A 321 -4.81 -9.05 22.40
CA LEU A 321 -4.97 -7.80 21.64
C LEU A 321 -5.95 -7.97 20.47
N ILE A 322 -5.81 -9.06 19.72
CA ILE A 322 -6.62 -9.34 18.53
C ILE A 322 -7.92 -10.09 18.84
N ARG A 323 -8.20 -10.36 20.12
CA ARG A 323 -9.41 -11.09 20.53
C ARG A 323 -10.66 -10.37 20.03
N GLY A 324 -11.57 -11.15 19.43
CA GLY A 324 -12.81 -10.65 18.85
C GLY A 324 -12.67 -10.13 17.41
N LEU A 325 -11.45 -10.09 16.85
CA LEU A 325 -11.26 -9.89 15.42
C LEU A 325 -11.42 -11.22 14.68
N SER A 326 -12.03 -11.18 13.49
CA SER A 326 -11.90 -12.27 12.52
C SER A 326 -10.52 -12.12 11.86
N ALA A 327 -9.51 -12.71 12.50
CA ALA A 327 -8.13 -12.52 12.15
C ALA A 327 -7.29 -13.79 12.34
N LYS A 328 -6.30 -13.94 11.48
CA LYS A 328 -5.23 -14.94 11.60
C LYS A 328 -3.89 -14.24 11.76
N VAL A 329 -2.99 -14.81 12.53
CA VAL A 329 -1.63 -14.34 12.71
C VAL A 329 -0.71 -15.02 11.72
N ASN A 330 0.04 -14.24 10.96
CA ASN A 330 1.15 -14.72 10.17
C ASN A 330 2.46 -14.32 10.87
N ALA A 331 3.06 -15.28 11.57
CA ALA A 331 4.34 -15.12 12.24
C ALA A 331 5.47 -15.22 11.21
N ILE A 332 6.29 -14.18 11.09
CA ILE A 332 7.36 -14.08 10.10
C ILE A 332 8.70 -14.05 10.85
N PRO A 333 9.49 -15.13 10.83
CA PRO A 333 10.87 -15.09 11.32
C PRO A 333 11.66 -14.01 10.59
N PHE A 334 12.35 -13.15 11.34
CA PHE A 334 13.03 -11.99 10.76
C PHE A 334 14.04 -12.37 9.66
N ASN A 335 14.07 -11.56 8.60
CA ASN A 335 15.04 -11.68 7.51
C ASN A 335 16.14 -10.66 7.73
N GLU A 336 17.27 -11.13 8.24
CA GLU A 336 18.43 -10.29 8.51
C GLU A 336 18.97 -9.64 7.23
N ASP A 337 19.50 -8.43 7.37
CA ASP A 337 20.11 -7.68 6.29
C ASP A 337 21.27 -6.84 6.84
N PRO A 338 22.42 -6.75 6.13
CA PRO A 338 23.58 -5.98 6.59
C PRO A 338 23.32 -4.47 6.83
N ASN A 339 22.27 -3.89 6.24
CA ASN A 339 21.92 -2.48 6.45
C ASN A 339 21.06 -2.24 7.69
N LEU A 340 20.51 -3.30 8.30
CA LEU A 340 19.64 -3.18 9.47
C LEU A 340 20.45 -3.25 10.77
N PRO A 341 19.90 -2.75 11.89
CA PRO A 341 20.59 -2.79 13.18
C PRO A 341 20.99 -4.21 13.58
N ARG A 342 22.26 -4.42 13.95
CA ARG A 342 22.83 -5.75 14.28
C ARG A 342 22.14 -6.49 15.44
N TRP A 343 21.42 -5.77 16.29
CA TRP A 343 20.67 -6.36 17.40
C TRP A 343 19.37 -7.03 16.93
N MET A 344 18.85 -6.65 15.75
CA MET A 344 17.69 -7.32 15.16
C MET A 344 18.16 -8.63 14.53
N GLN A 345 17.76 -9.73 15.16
CA GLN A 345 18.17 -11.07 14.76
C GLN A 345 16.96 -11.96 14.59
N ARG A 346 17.11 -12.98 13.76
CA ARG A 346 16.10 -14.03 13.64
C ARG A 346 16.13 -14.89 14.92
N PRO A 347 14.99 -15.16 15.56
CA PRO A 347 14.94 -16.14 16.64
C PRO A 347 15.34 -17.54 16.15
N ASP A 348 15.75 -18.40 17.08
CA ASP A 348 15.88 -19.82 16.81
C ASP A 348 14.51 -20.47 16.53
N ASP A 349 14.54 -21.67 15.96
CA ASP A 349 13.32 -22.38 15.54
C ASP A 349 12.47 -22.79 16.75
N GLU A 350 13.10 -23.06 17.90
CA GLU A 350 12.45 -23.45 19.15
C GLU A 350 11.61 -22.30 19.73
N ALA A 351 12.13 -21.08 19.70
CA ALA A 351 11.41 -19.87 20.11
C ALA A 351 10.25 -19.56 19.15
N ILE A 352 10.47 -19.70 17.83
CA ILE A 352 9.42 -19.50 16.81
C ILE A 352 8.26 -20.48 17.05
N ASP A 353 8.57 -21.77 17.22
CA ASP A 353 7.56 -22.81 17.42
C ASP A 353 6.86 -22.61 18.79
N ALA A 354 7.59 -22.26 19.84
CA ALA A 354 7.01 -21.95 21.15
C ALA A 354 6.08 -20.73 21.13
N PHE A 355 6.40 -19.69 20.35
CA PHE A 355 5.55 -18.52 20.14
C PHE A 355 4.26 -18.90 19.39
N ALA A 356 4.38 -19.65 18.30
CA ALA A 356 3.24 -20.13 17.52
C ALA A 356 2.31 -21.03 18.36
N ASP A 357 2.87 -21.97 19.12
CA ASP A 357 2.11 -22.83 20.03
C ASP A 357 1.40 -22.04 21.13
N ALA A 358 2.01 -20.98 21.64
CA ALA A 358 1.39 -20.12 22.63
C ALA A 358 0.19 -19.36 22.05
N LEU A 359 0.29 -18.87 20.80
CA LEU A 359 -0.83 -18.24 20.10
C LEU A 359 -2.00 -19.22 19.88
N VAL A 360 -1.70 -20.43 19.38
CA VAL A 360 -2.71 -21.49 19.15
C VAL A 360 -3.41 -21.87 20.46
N ARG A 361 -2.65 -22.10 21.54
CA ARG A 361 -3.22 -22.40 22.88
C ARG A 361 -4.10 -21.28 23.44
N ASN A 362 -3.94 -20.06 22.95
CA ASN A 362 -4.76 -18.90 23.34
C ASN A 362 -5.87 -18.58 22.31
N GLY A 363 -6.15 -19.49 21.38
CA GLY A 363 -7.28 -19.43 20.46
C GLY A 363 -7.06 -18.59 19.21
N ALA A 364 -5.81 -18.23 18.87
CA ALA A 364 -5.50 -17.55 17.62
C ALA A 364 -5.27 -18.57 16.48
N HIS A 365 -5.73 -18.24 15.28
CA HIS A 365 -5.31 -18.94 14.06
C HIS A 365 -3.91 -18.48 13.68
N VAL A 366 -2.97 -19.40 13.44
CA VAL A 366 -1.56 -19.04 13.23
C VAL A 366 -0.98 -19.77 12.03
N THR A 367 -0.20 -19.05 11.23
CA THR A 367 0.72 -19.62 10.25
C THR A 367 2.12 -19.09 10.49
N VAL A 368 3.13 -19.95 10.44
CA VAL A 368 4.54 -19.53 10.44
C VAL A 368 5.01 -19.46 9.00
N ARG A 369 5.34 -18.25 8.53
CA ARG A 369 5.87 -18.04 7.18
C ARG A 369 7.38 -18.18 7.19
N ARG A 370 7.87 -19.40 6.99
CA ARG A 370 9.29 -19.65 6.71
C ARG A 370 9.60 -19.00 5.34
N SER A 371 10.42 -17.94 5.34
CA SER A 371 10.61 -17.00 4.22
C SER A 371 10.98 -17.67 2.89
N LYS A 372 10.41 -17.14 1.80
CA LYS A 372 10.80 -17.46 0.42
C LYS A 372 11.75 -16.40 -0.15
N GLY A 373 12.63 -16.78 -1.08
CA GLY A 373 13.54 -15.86 -1.78
C GLY A 373 14.61 -15.20 -0.90
N ARG A 374 14.94 -15.80 0.27
CA ARG A 374 15.95 -15.25 1.20
C ARG A 374 17.36 -15.22 0.57
N GLU A 375 17.70 -16.24 -0.19
CA GLU A 375 18.99 -16.39 -0.90
C GLU A 375 19.28 -15.23 -1.86
N ILE A 376 18.24 -14.59 -2.40
CA ILE A 376 18.33 -13.53 -3.42
C ILE A 376 17.96 -12.14 -2.88
N ALA A 377 17.94 -11.97 -1.55
CA ALA A 377 17.51 -10.74 -0.88
C ALA A 377 16.15 -10.24 -1.40
N ALA A 378 15.19 -11.16 -1.50
CA ALA A 378 13.82 -10.92 -1.96
C ALA A 378 12.77 -11.26 -0.89
N ALA A 379 13.19 -11.68 0.31
CA ALA A 379 12.27 -11.93 1.40
C ALA A 379 11.68 -10.60 1.93
N CYS A 380 10.55 -10.70 2.63
CA CYS A 380 9.87 -9.54 3.19
C CYS A 380 10.82 -8.68 4.03
N GLY A 381 10.86 -7.38 3.72
CA GLY A 381 11.71 -6.39 4.38
C GLY A 381 13.09 -6.18 3.76
N GLN A 382 13.54 -6.99 2.79
CA GLN A 382 14.89 -6.91 2.21
C GLN A 382 14.97 -6.08 0.91
N LEU A 383 13.84 -5.60 0.38
CA LEU A 383 13.80 -4.84 -0.86
C LEU A 383 14.38 -3.43 -0.66
N ARG A 384 15.29 -3.05 -1.53
CA ARG A 384 16.07 -1.81 -1.46
C ARG A 384 15.73 -0.86 -2.60
N GLY A 385 15.56 -1.41 -3.81
CA GLY A 385 15.85 -0.66 -5.03
C GLY A 385 17.32 -0.24 -5.06
N LYS A 386 18.04 -0.44 -6.18
CA LYS A 386 19.41 0.10 -6.29
C LYS A 386 19.36 1.64 -6.45
N THR A 387 18.98 2.38 -5.41
CA THR A 387 19.12 3.84 -5.40
C THR A 387 20.57 4.17 -5.08
N GLU A 388 21.31 4.64 -6.09
CA GLU A 388 22.53 5.40 -5.80
C GLU A 388 22.13 6.60 -4.94
N ARG A 389 22.71 6.70 -3.75
CA ARG A 389 22.68 7.97 -3.00
C ARG A 389 23.29 9.02 -3.92
N LYS A 390 22.48 9.92 -4.48
CA LYS A 390 22.93 11.31 -4.54
C LYS A 390 23.07 11.73 -3.09
N ARG A 391 24.31 11.66 -2.56
CA ARG A 391 24.64 12.18 -1.23
C ARG A 391 23.97 13.56 -1.14
N PRO A 392 23.15 13.84 -0.12
CA PRO A 392 22.70 15.20 0.09
C PRO A 392 23.98 16.04 0.23
N GLN A 393 24.18 16.97 -0.70
CA GLN A 393 25.19 18.01 -0.52
C GLN A 393 24.82 18.67 0.79
N ARG A 394 25.65 18.45 1.82
CA ARG A 394 25.64 19.29 3.01
C ARG A 394 25.76 20.71 2.47
N ARG A 395 24.66 21.47 2.50
CA ARG A 395 24.76 22.92 2.56
C ARG A 395 25.50 23.20 3.85
N VAL A 396 26.82 23.34 3.75
CA VAL A 396 27.59 24.02 4.76
C VAL A 396 27.02 25.43 4.75
N ASN A 397 26.19 25.76 5.74
CA ASN A 397 25.86 27.15 6.01
C ASN A 397 27.20 27.85 6.21
N GLY A 398 27.60 28.64 5.22
CA GLY A 398 28.80 29.44 5.25
C GLY A 398 28.68 30.43 6.40
N ALA A 399 29.26 30.09 7.54
CA ALA A 399 29.83 31.10 8.41
C ALA A 399 30.97 31.73 7.61
N VAL A 400 30.70 32.91 7.05
CA VAL A 400 31.72 33.77 6.48
C VAL A 400 32.70 34.07 7.61
N ARG A 401 33.90 33.47 7.54
CA ARG A 401 35.06 34.00 8.27
C ARG A 401 35.36 35.35 7.65
N VAL A 402 35.04 36.41 8.37
CA VAL A 402 35.55 37.74 8.07
C VAL A 402 36.94 37.81 8.69
N GLU A 403 37.97 37.72 7.86
CA GLU A 403 39.34 38.11 8.22
C GLU A 403 39.34 39.61 8.56
N PRO A 404 39.96 40.07 9.67
CA PRO A 404 40.02 41.49 9.99
C PRO A 404 40.95 42.19 8.99
N ALA A 405 40.37 43.01 8.11
CA ALA A 405 41.14 43.94 7.30
C ALA A 405 41.67 45.09 8.18
N GLU A 406 42.97 45.31 8.07
CA GLU A 406 43.72 46.41 8.67
C GLU A 406 43.12 47.77 8.27
N ILE A 407 42.74 48.57 9.27
CA ILE A 407 42.57 50.01 9.12
C ILE A 407 43.33 50.69 10.26
N GLU A 408 44.56 51.11 9.95
CA GLU A 408 45.27 52.20 10.60
C GLU A 408 44.52 53.52 10.35
N ARG A 409 44.13 54.24 11.42
CA ARG A 409 44.81 55.45 11.92
C ARG A 409 43.92 56.31 12.82
N ASP A 410 44.60 56.78 13.86
CA ASP A 410 44.46 58.06 14.55
C ASP A 410 43.22 58.32 15.40
N LEU A 411 43.45 58.33 16.72
CA LEU A 411 43.31 59.44 17.69
C LEU A 411 43.33 58.79 19.09
N MET A 412 43.96 59.24 20.17
CA MET A 412 44.85 60.33 20.55
C MET A 412 45.41 59.93 21.94
N TYR A 413 46.68 60.25 22.19
CA TYR A 413 47.31 60.60 23.49
C TYR A 413 46.94 59.87 24.79
N GLY A 414 47.95 59.36 25.52
CA GLY A 414 47.77 59.16 26.97
C GLY A 414 48.80 58.35 27.75
N GLU A 415 50.06 58.81 27.78
CA GLU A 415 50.94 58.78 28.97
C GLU A 415 51.47 57.46 29.61
N ARG A 416 52.81 57.41 29.70
CA ARG A 416 53.67 57.11 30.89
C ARG A 416 53.38 55.81 31.67
N ARG A 417 54.28 54.83 31.78
CA ARG A 417 55.72 54.85 32.15
C ARG A 417 56.41 53.58 31.68
#